data_AF-A0A1S2PRY6-F1
#
_entry.id   AF-A0A1S2PRY6-F1
#
_cell.length_a   1.000
_cell.length_b   1.000
_cell.length_c   1.000
_cell.angle_alpha   90.00
_cell.angle_beta   90.00
_cell.angle_gamma   90.00
#
_symmetry.space_group_name_H-M   'P 1'
#
loop_
_entity.id
_entity.type
_entity.pdbx_description
1 polymer ?
#
loop_
_entity_poly.entity_id
_entity_poly.type
_entity_poly.pdbx_seq_one_letter_code
_entity_poly.pdbx_strand_id
1 'polypeptide(L)'
;MVEWTGRFAYKQVADDLRRRIAAGEFAETGQLPSLAQLQEKYGATVTVARAAINQLKADGLAVSHQGKGAFLTPNAGRAAQLADPAAAVTELREEVEKLRSEVGDLRRRVAVLEGD
;
A
#
# COMPACT_ATOMS: atom_id res chain seq x y z
N MET A 1 -12.47 -2.30 -9.72
CA MET A 1 -12.12 -2.98 -10.99
C MET A 1 -11.22 -2.02 -11.75
N VAL A 2 -9.98 -2.40 -12.02
CA VAL A 2 -8.98 -1.48 -12.60
C VAL A 2 -9.28 -1.30 -14.10
N GLU A 3 -9.45 -0.07 -14.57
CA GLU A 3 -9.63 0.24 -15.99
C GLU A 3 -8.27 0.23 -16.71
N TRP A 4 -8.11 -0.66 -17.69
CA TRP A 4 -6.84 -0.93 -18.34
C TRP A 4 -6.60 -0.02 -19.56
N THR A 5 -6.06 1.18 -19.34
CA THR A 5 -5.73 2.12 -20.43
C THR A 5 -4.32 1.89 -20.99
N GLY A 6 -4.08 0.80 -21.73
CA GLY A 6 -3.04 0.64 -22.79
C GLY A 6 -1.54 0.91 -22.50
N ARG A 7 -1.17 1.44 -21.34
CA ARG A 7 0.20 1.66 -20.88
C ARG A 7 0.19 1.51 -19.35
N PHE A 8 1.08 0.65 -18.85
CA PHE A 8 1.44 0.53 -17.44
C PHE A 8 0.55 -0.30 -16.49
N ALA A 9 -0.12 -1.35 -16.99
CA ALA A 9 -0.71 -2.42 -16.17
C ALA A 9 0.14 -2.82 -14.95
N TYR A 10 1.44 -3.05 -15.18
CA TYR A 10 2.37 -3.46 -14.12
C TYR A 10 2.76 -2.32 -13.18
N LYS A 11 2.74 -1.05 -13.65
CA LYS A 11 3.03 0.08 -12.75
C LYS A 11 1.87 0.28 -11.79
N GLN A 12 0.63 0.18 -12.23
CA GLN A 12 -0.52 0.29 -11.31
C GLN A 12 -0.45 -0.76 -10.19
N VAL A 13 -0.08 -2.00 -10.52
CA VAL A 13 0.16 -3.05 -9.52
C VAL A 13 1.36 -2.71 -8.63
N ALA A 14 2.46 -2.21 -9.19
CA ALA A 14 3.63 -1.81 -8.41
C ALA A 14 3.34 -0.62 -7.47
N ASP A 15 2.63 0.40 -7.95
CA ASP A 15 2.23 1.59 -7.20
C ASP A 15 1.34 1.21 -6.02
N ASP A 16 0.36 0.33 -6.25
CA ASP A 16 -0.48 -0.22 -5.19
C ASP A 16 0.34 -1.01 -4.17
N LEU A 17 1.26 -1.88 -4.62
CA LEU A 17 2.15 -2.60 -3.73
C LEU A 17 3.07 -1.65 -2.93
N ARG A 18 3.55 -0.55 -3.51
CA ARG A 18 4.34 0.46 -2.76
C ARG A 18 3.52 1.07 -1.63
N ARG A 19 2.26 1.43 -1.88
CA ARG A 19 1.37 1.94 -0.83
C ARG A 19 1.17 0.93 0.29
N ARG A 20 0.93 -0.34 -0.05
CA ARG A 20 0.77 -1.43 0.92
C ARG A 20 2.04 -1.69 1.73
N ILE A 21 3.22 -1.58 1.10
CA ILE A 21 4.52 -1.64 1.78
C ILE A 21 4.70 -0.45 2.73
N ALA A 22 4.36 0.76 2.29
CA ALA A 22 4.44 1.98 3.10
C ALA A 22 3.51 1.94 4.32
N ALA A 23 2.34 1.31 4.16
CA ALA A 23 1.36 1.05 5.22
C ALA A 23 1.78 -0.10 6.17
N GLY A 24 2.87 -0.81 5.89
CA GLY A 24 3.39 -1.88 6.73
C GLY A 24 2.66 -3.22 6.59
N GLU A 25 1.82 -3.40 5.57
CA GLU A 25 0.98 -4.61 5.42
C GLU A 25 1.78 -5.91 5.32
N PHE A 26 3.03 -5.85 4.83
CA PHE A 26 3.91 -7.02 4.72
C PHE A 26 5.05 -7.00 5.74
N ALA A 27 5.01 -6.13 6.76
CA ALA A 27 6.11 -5.98 7.70
C ALA A 27 6.31 -7.22 8.61
N GLU A 28 5.23 -7.92 8.96
CA GLU A 28 5.29 -9.09 9.85
C GLU A 28 5.99 -10.30 9.21
N THR A 29 5.64 -10.62 7.97
CA THR A 29 6.22 -11.76 7.24
C THR A 29 7.44 -11.36 6.41
N GLY A 30 7.55 -10.08 6.06
CA GLY A 30 8.49 -9.57 5.08
C GLY A 30 8.26 -10.11 3.66
N GLN A 31 7.25 -10.93 3.42
CA GLN A 31 7.05 -11.65 2.16
C GLN A 31 6.00 -10.96 1.30
N LEU A 32 6.34 -10.70 0.04
CA LEU A 32 5.39 -10.20 -0.94
C LEU A 32 4.47 -11.32 -1.44
N PRO A 33 3.23 -10.98 -1.86
CA PRO A 33 2.33 -11.95 -2.47
C PRO A 33 2.99 -12.64 -3.66
N SER A 34 2.73 -13.94 -3.79
CA SER A 34 3.14 -14.72 -4.95
C SER A 34 2.52 -14.18 -6.24
N LEU A 35 3.13 -14.50 -7.38
CA LEU A 35 2.59 -14.09 -8.68
C LEU A 35 1.13 -14.55 -8.86
N ALA A 36 0.80 -15.77 -8.45
CA ALA A 36 -0.57 -16.29 -8.52
C ALA A 36 -1.56 -15.45 -7.70
N GLN A 37 -1.19 -15.09 -6.46
CA GLN A 37 -2.01 -14.22 -5.62
C GLN A 37 -2.17 -12.80 -6.21
N LEU A 38 -1.13 -12.28 -6.86
CA LEU A 38 -1.24 -10.99 -7.57
C LEU A 38 -2.16 -11.08 -8.78
N GLN A 39 -2.15 -12.19 -9.51
CA GLN A 39 -3.07 -12.39 -10.62
C GLN A 39 -4.52 -12.43 -10.15
N GLU A 40 -4.79 -13.19 -9.09
CA GLU A 40 -6.12 -13.30 -8.50
C GLU A 40 -6.61 -11.95 -7.95
N LYS A 41 -5.77 -11.24 -7.20
CA LYS A 41 -6.14 -9.96 -6.58
C LYS A 41 -6.37 -8.84 -7.61
N TYR A 42 -5.54 -8.75 -8.63
CA TYR A 42 -5.54 -7.62 -9.55
C TYR A 42 -6.15 -7.95 -10.93
N GLY A 43 -6.58 -9.20 -11.17
CA GLY A 43 -6.99 -9.65 -12.50
C GLY A 43 -5.87 -9.54 -13.54
N ALA A 44 -4.62 -9.55 -13.09
CA ALA A 44 -3.44 -9.32 -13.91
C ALA A 44 -2.93 -10.62 -14.55
N THR A 45 -2.18 -10.50 -15.65
CA THR A 45 -1.44 -11.64 -16.19
C THR A 45 -0.18 -11.93 -15.37
N VAL A 46 0.37 -13.16 -15.45
CA VAL A 46 1.65 -13.52 -14.82
C VAL A 46 2.75 -12.53 -15.18
N THR A 47 2.79 -12.09 -16.44
CA THR A 47 3.79 -11.14 -16.95
C THR A 47 3.67 -9.77 -16.30
N VAL A 48 2.44 -9.29 -16.11
CA VAL A 48 2.16 -8.01 -15.42
C VAL A 48 2.55 -8.11 -13.94
N ALA A 49 2.14 -9.17 -13.25
CA ALA A 49 2.51 -9.40 -11.86
C ALA A 49 4.04 -9.50 -11.69
N ARG A 50 4.72 -10.22 -12.59
CA ARG A 50 6.17 -10.35 -12.57
C ARG A 50 6.88 -9.02 -12.85
N ALA A 51 6.37 -8.24 -13.80
CA ALA A 51 6.91 -6.92 -14.10
C ALA A 51 6.73 -5.96 -12.91
N ALA A 52 5.61 -6.03 -12.18
CA ALA A 52 5.38 -5.24 -10.99
C ALA A 52 6.38 -5.58 -9.86
N ILE A 53 6.58 -6.87 -9.59
CA ILE A 53 7.59 -7.33 -8.62
C ILE A 53 9.00 -6.90 -9.04
N ASN A 54 9.33 -7.01 -10.33
CA ASN A 54 10.62 -6.56 -10.84
C ASN A 54 10.82 -5.06 -10.69
N GLN A 55 9.76 -4.25 -10.84
CA GLN A 55 9.82 -2.82 -10.58
C GLN A 55 10.13 -2.54 -9.11
N LEU A 56 9.46 -3.19 -8.16
CA LEU A 56 9.76 -3.03 -6.72
C LEU A 56 11.19 -3.44 -6.37
N LYS A 57 11.75 -4.43 -7.08
CA LYS A 57 13.16 -4.81 -6.94
C LYS A 57 14.09 -3.74 -7.49
N ALA A 58 13.76 -3.16 -8.65
CA ALA A 58 14.52 -2.05 -9.23
C ALA A 58 14.50 -0.80 -8.32
N ASP A 59 13.40 -0.59 -7.61
CA ASP A 59 13.24 0.49 -6.63
C ASP A 59 13.93 0.18 -5.28
N GLY A 60 14.57 -0.99 -5.13
CA GLY A 60 15.27 -1.41 -3.91
C GLY A 60 14.35 -1.78 -2.75
N LEU A 61 13.04 -1.93 -3.00
CA LEU A 61 12.04 -2.26 -1.98
C LEU A 61 11.94 -3.77 -1.72
N ALA A 62 12.34 -4.59 -2.70
CA ALA A 62 12.23 -6.03 -2.62
C ALA A 62 13.47 -6.77 -3.16
N VAL A 63 13.67 -8.00 -2.68
CA VAL A 63 14.69 -8.96 -3.13
C VAL A 63 14.04 -10.32 -3.37
N SER A 64 14.56 -11.09 -4.33
CA SER A 64 14.06 -12.46 -4.57
C SER A 64 14.89 -13.47 -3.82
N HIS A 65 14.23 -14.35 -3.09
CA HIS A 65 14.82 -15.56 -2.52
C HIS A 65 14.45 -16.76 -3.39
N GLN A 66 15.46 -17.46 -3.91
CA GLN A 66 15.23 -18.63 -4.77
C GLN A 66 14.31 -19.65 -4.07
N GLY A 67 13.28 -20.11 -4.78
CA GLY A 67 12.29 -21.07 -4.28
C GLY A 67 11.32 -20.55 -3.21
N LYS A 68 11.49 -19.32 -2.70
CA LYS A 68 10.69 -18.77 -1.58
C LYS A 68 9.88 -17.52 -1.96
N GLY A 69 10.16 -16.90 -3.11
CA GLY A 69 9.42 -15.73 -3.60
C GLY A 69 10.17 -14.41 -3.38
N ALA A 70 9.43 -13.30 -3.31
CA ALA A 70 10.00 -11.97 -3.12
C ALA A 70 9.78 -11.50 -1.68
N PHE A 71 10.80 -10.86 -1.10
CA PHE A 71 10.80 -10.37 0.27
C PHE A 71 11.21 -8.89 0.31
N LEU A 72 10.72 -8.16 1.30
CA LEU A 72 11.07 -6.76 1.53
C LEU A 72 12.53 -6.61 1.95
N THR A 73 13.14 -5.50 1.55
CA THR A 73 14.42 -5.07 2.12
C THR A 73 14.22 -4.49 3.52
N PRO A 74 15.27 -4.44 4.38
CA PRO A 74 15.14 -3.96 5.76
C PRO A 74 14.55 -2.54 5.88
N ASN A 75 14.75 -1.69 4.88
CA ASN A 75 14.26 -0.31 4.85
C ASN A 75 13.09 -0.10 3.88
N ALA A 76 12.47 -1.17 3.36
CA ALA A 76 11.46 -1.07 2.31
C ALA A 76 10.28 -0.18 2.70
N GLY A 77 9.76 -0.30 3.93
CA GLY A 77 8.64 0.53 4.40
C GLY A 77 8.98 2.02 4.38
N ARG A 78 10.13 2.39 4.94
CA ARG A 78 10.58 3.79 4.97
C ARG A 78 10.95 4.32 3.59
N ALA A 79 11.56 3.49 2.74
CA ALA A 79 11.88 3.84 1.36
C ALA A 79 10.61 4.04 0.52
N ALA A 80 9.59 3.19 0.70
CA ALA A 80 8.31 3.33 0.02
C ALA A 80 7.58 4.62 0.42
N GLN A 81 7.63 4.99 1.71
CA GLN A 81 7.07 6.26 2.20
C GLN A 81 7.77 7.49 1.58
N LEU A 82 9.09 7.41 1.36
CA LEU A 82 9.86 8.51 0.76
C LEU A 82 9.72 8.58 -0.77
N ALA A 83 9.34 7.48 -1.43
CA ALA A 83 9.18 7.41 -2.87
C ALA A 83 7.92 8.13 -3.38
N ASP A 84 6.90 8.32 -2.54
CA ASP A 84 5.71 9.11 -2.86
C ASP A 84 5.24 9.99 -1.68
N PRO A 85 5.91 11.13 -1.45
CA PRO A 85 5.56 12.04 -0.36
C PRO A 85 4.17 12.66 -0.53
N ALA A 86 3.71 12.86 -1.78
CA ALA A 86 2.43 13.49 -2.06
C ALA A 86 1.25 12.58 -1.71
N ALA A 87 1.35 11.28 -2.04
CA ALA A 87 0.36 10.29 -1.62
C ALA A 87 0.32 10.18 -0.09
N ALA A 88 1.48 10.13 0.57
CA ALA A 88 1.55 10.06 2.04
C ALA A 88 0.89 11.27 2.73
N VAL A 89 1.09 12.48 2.20
CA VAL A 89 0.44 13.70 2.73
C VAL A 89 -1.08 13.69 2.49
N THR A 90 -1.52 13.12 1.36
CA THR A 90 -2.95 13.02 1.02
C THR A 90 -3.66 12.07 1.98
N GLU A 91 -3.11 10.87 2.21
CA GLU A 91 -3.66 9.89 3.15
C GLU A 91 -3.69 10.42 4.59
N LEU A 92 -2.62 11.09 5.04
CA LEU A 92 -2.59 11.73 6.36
C LEU A 92 -3.68 12.80 6.52
N ARG A 93 -3.95 13.58 5.47
CA ARG A 93 -5.01 14.60 5.49
C ARG A 93 -6.38 13.96 5.66
N GLU A 94 -6.65 12.88 4.95
CA GLU A 94 -7.92 12.14 5.04
C GLU A 94 -8.13 11.58 6.46
N GLU A 95 -7.09 10.97 7.05
CA GLU A 95 -7.15 10.48 8.44
C GLU A 95 -7.34 11.61 9.45
N VAL A 96 -6.70 12.77 9.27
CA VAL A 96 -6.91 13.94 10.15
C VAL A 96 -8.34 14.45 10.07
N GLU A 97 -8.95 14.51 8.88
CA GLU A 97 -10.34 14.93 8.74
C GLU A 97 -11.31 13.94 9.37
N LYS A 98 -11.04 12.63 9.25
CA LYS A 98 -11.80 11.58 9.94
C LYS A 98 -11.74 11.74 11.46
N LEU A 99 -10.53 11.86 12.02
CA LEU A 99 -10.35 12.07 13.46
C LEU A 99 -11.02 13.36 13.96
N ARG A 100 -10.97 14.45 13.19
CA ARG A 100 -11.65 15.71 13.52
C ARG A 100 -13.17 15.53 13.59
N SER A 101 -13.75 14.77 12.65
CA SER A 101 -15.17 14.43 12.68
C SER A 101 -15.52 13.63 13.94
N GLU A 102 -14.76 12.57 14.24
CA GLU A 102 -14.98 11.72 15.42
C GLU A 102 -14.88 12.52 16.73
N VAL A 103 -13.89 13.41 16.85
CA VAL A 103 -13.77 14.31 18.02
C VAL A 103 -14.95 15.27 18.12
N GLY A 104 -15.44 15.80 16.99
CA GLY A 104 -16.64 16.64 16.95
C GLY A 104 -17.88 15.90 17.44
N ASP A 105 -18.04 14.64 17.02
CA ASP A 105 -19.14 13.77 17.45
C ASP A 105 -19.07 13.45 18.93
N LEU A 106 -17.87 13.11 19.43
CA LEU A 106 -17.66 12.79 20.83
C LEU A 106 -17.92 14.01 21.72
N ARG A 107 -17.44 15.20 21.33
CA ARG A 107 -17.72 16.46 22.05
C ARG A 107 -19.21 16.76 22.12
N ARG A 108 -19.96 16.56 21.02
CA ARG A 108 -21.43 16.73 21.03
C ARG A 108 -22.09 15.77 22.00
N ARG A 109 -21.68 14.50 22.03
CA ARG A 109 -22.22 13.49 22.96
C ARG A 109 -21.93 13.81 24.42
N VAL A 110 -20.73 14.27 24.73
CA VAL A 110 -20.35 14.68 26.09
C VAL A 110 -21.17 15.88 26.54
N ALA A 111 -21.36 16.89 25.69
CA ALA A 111 -22.19 18.06 26.02
C ALA A 111 -23.66 17.71 26.33
N VAL A 112 -24.20 16.65 25.71
CA VAL A 112 -25.55 16.15 26.04
C VAL A 112 -25.57 15.43 27.40
N LEU A 113 -24.51 14.70 27.75
CA LEU A 113 -24.42 13.96 29.02
C LEU A 113 -24.08 14.85 30.23
N GLU A 114 -23.33 15.93 30.01
CA GLU A 114 -22.96 16.91 31.04
C GLU A 114 -24.06 17.95 31.31
N GLY A 115 -25.17 17.90 30.57
CA GLY A 115 -26.26 18.87 30.63
C GLY A 115 -27.43 18.56 31.58
N ASP A 116 -27.34 17.48 32.38
CA ASP A 116 -28.31 17.08 33.41
C ASP A 116 -27.74 17.23 34.84
#